data_AF-A0A7W1IME9-F1
#
_entry.id   AF-A0A7W1IME9-F1
#
_cell.length_a   1.000
_cell.length_b   1.000
_cell.length_c   1.000
_cell.angle_alpha   90.00
_cell.angle_beta   90.00
_cell.angle_gamma   90.00
#
_symmetry.space_group_name_H-M   'P 1'
#
loop_
_entity.id
_entity.type
_entity.pdbx_description
1 polymer ?
#
loop_
_entity_poly.entity_id
_entity_poly.type
_entity_poly.pdbx_seq_one_letter_code
_entity_poly.pdbx_strand_id
1 'polypeptide(L)'
;MISFIVIFIVHFLADFVFQSSKMATGKSKSFKWLCIHVGTYALVSLLTFGFMVYYYGDPLFAFYWWLINVILHFIVDLITSKITSKFWEEKNMRLFFVLIGFDQLIHNLCLISTFIFIKEIILLRSF
;
A
#
# COMPACT_ATOMS: atom_id res chain seq x y z
N MET A 1 7.93 -7.56 15.95
CA MET A 1 7.46 -6.22 16.38
C MET A 1 8.14 -5.11 15.59
N ILE A 2 9.48 -5.08 15.48
CA ILE A 2 10.23 -4.07 14.71
C ILE A 2 9.85 -4.04 13.21
N SER A 3 9.49 -5.18 12.62
CA SER A 3 9.14 -5.29 11.19
C SER A 3 7.89 -4.50 10.78
N PHE A 4 6.83 -4.49 11.59
CA PHE A 4 5.57 -3.82 11.23
C PHE A 4 5.65 -2.29 11.31
N ILE A 5 6.46 -1.77 12.23
CA ILE A 5 6.68 -0.31 12.35
C ILE A 5 7.31 0.23 11.07
N VAL A 6 8.34 -0.44 10.55
CA VAL A 6 9.00 -0.05 9.29
C VAL A 6 8.01 -0.12 8.12
N ILE A 7 7.22 -1.19 8.03
CA ILE A 7 6.20 -1.35 6.99
C ILE A 7 5.19 -0.18 7.00
N PHE A 8 4.64 0.17 8.16
CA PHE A 8 3.65 1.25 8.26
C PHE A 8 4.25 2.63 8.00
N ILE A 9 5.47 2.89 8.48
CA ILE A 9 6.16 4.16 8.21
C ILE A 9 6.40 4.31 6.71
N VAL A 10 6.92 3.29 6.04
CA VAL A 10 7.19 3.38 4.59
C VAL A 10 5.89 3.51 3.79
N HIS A 11 4.82 2.82 4.18
CA HIS A 11 3.50 3.00 3.59
C HIS A 11 3.02 4.46 3.74
N PHE A 12 3.10 5.03 4.95
CA PHE A 12 2.75 6.42 5.20
C PHE A 12 3.59 7.39 4.35
N LEU A 13 4.90 7.14 4.25
CA LEU A 13 5.78 7.94 3.39
C LEU A 13 5.31 7.88 1.93
N ALA A 14 5.01 6.70 1.41
CA ALA A 14 4.55 6.53 0.04
C ALA A 14 3.23 7.29 -0.24
N ASP A 15 2.21 7.11 0.61
CA ASP A 15 0.85 7.59 0.37
C ASP A 15 0.62 9.06 0.75
N PHE A 16 1.40 9.60 1.69
CA PHE A 16 1.19 10.97 2.17
C PHE A 16 2.35 11.91 1.90
N VAL A 17 3.60 11.44 1.99
CA VAL A 17 4.77 12.31 1.85
C VAL A 17 5.23 12.40 0.40
N PHE A 18 5.33 11.27 -0.29
CA PHE A 18 5.77 11.21 -1.69
C PHE A 18 4.61 11.33 -2.69
N GLN A 19 3.36 11.10 -2.25
CA GLN A 19 2.19 11.38 -3.07
C GLN A 19 1.95 12.90 -3.22
N SER A 20 2.14 13.43 -4.43
CA SER A 20 1.83 14.83 -4.75
C SER A 20 0.32 15.10 -4.78
N SER A 21 -0.07 16.36 -4.62
CA SER A 21 -1.48 16.78 -4.74
C SER A 21 -2.11 16.42 -6.10
N LYS A 22 -1.31 16.41 -7.18
CA LYS A 22 -1.77 16.00 -8.52
C LYS A 22 -2.10 14.51 -8.59
N MET A 23 -1.32 13.67 -7.90
CA MET A 23 -1.61 12.25 -7.77
C MET A 23 -2.88 12.03 -6.95
N ALA A 24 -2.96 12.64 -5.76
CA ALA A 24 -4.09 12.48 -4.85
C ALA A 24 -5.44 12.87 -5.48
N THR A 25 -5.48 14.01 -6.18
CA THR A 25 -6.70 14.51 -6.83
C THR A 25 -6.95 13.92 -8.22
N GLY A 26 -5.91 13.40 -8.87
CA GLY A 26 -5.97 12.86 -10.22
C GLY A 26 -6.28 11.36 -10.29
N LYS A 27 -5.94 10.57 -9.26
CA LYS A 27 -6.05 9.10 -9.29
C LYS A 27 -7.47 8.57 -9.45
N SER A 28 -8.48 9.32 -8.99
CA SER A 28 -9.89 8.98 -9.21
C SER A 28 -10.40 9.29 -10.63
N LYS A 29 -9.71 10.17 -11.37
CA LYS A 29 -10.14 10.74 -12.65
C LYS A 29 -9.37 10.20 -13.85
N SER A 30 -8.16 9.68 -13.62
CA SER A 30 -7.28 9.21 -14.68
C SER A 30 -6.48 8.00 -14.26
N PHE A 31 -6.56 6.95 -15.07
CA PHE A 31 -5.73 5.76 -14.93
C PHE A 31 -4.22 6.09 -14.93
N LYS A 32 -3.81 7.11 -15.71
CA LYS A 32 -2.42 7.58 -15.73
C LYS A 32 -1.97 8.05 -14.34
N TRP A 33 -2.78 8.87 -13.65
CA TRP A 33 -2.43 9.37 -12.33
C TRP A 33 -2.43 8.27 -11.27
N LEU A 34 -3.34 7.29 -11.38
CA LEU A 34 -3.32 6.09 -10.55
C LEU A 34 -2.03 5.29 -10.76
N CYS A 35 -1.62 5.04 -12.00
CA CYS A 35 -0.37 4.34 -12.29
C CYS A 35 0.87 5.09 -11.79
N ILE A 36 0.91 6.42 -11.93
CA ILE A 36 2.03 7.22 -11.40
C ILE A 36 2.10 7.13 -9.87
N HIS A 37 0.95 7.17 -9.20
CA HIS A 37 0.89 7.02 -7.75
C HIS A 37 1.35 5.64 -7.30
N VAL A 38 0.82 4.58 -7.90
CA VAL A 38 1.22 3.20 -7.57
C VAL A 38 2.68 2.95 -7.92
N GLY A 39 3.20 3.55 -9.00
CA GLY A 39 4.63 3.52 -9.32
C GLY A 39 5.48 4.22 -8.26
N THR A 40 5.02 5.37 -7.74
CA THR A 40 5.67 6.07 -6.62
C THR A 40 5.65 5.22 -5.36
N TYR A 41 4.51 4.61 -5.05
CA TYR A 41 4.38 3.66 -3.94
C TYR A 41 5.31 2.46 -4.09
N ALA A 42 5.37 1.86 -5.28
CA ALA A 42 6.25 0.72 -5.58
C ALA A 42 7.73 1.07 -5.37
N LEU A 43 8.16 2.26 -5.80
CA LEU A 43 9.53 2.73 -5.62
C LEU A 43 9.86 2.99 -4.14
N VAL A 44 8.99 3.70 -3.41
CA VAL A 44 9.22 4.00 -1.98
C VAL A 44 9.18 2.72 -1.13
N SER A 45 8.29 1.79 -1.45
CA SER A 45 8.19 0.49 -0.77
C SER A 45 9.37 -0.45 -1.03
N LEU A 46 10.26 -0.16 -1.99
CA LEU A 46 11.54 -0.89 -2.09
C LEU A 46 12.41 -0.75 -0.82
N LEU A 47 12.18 0.29 0.00
CA LEU A 47 12.80 0.39 1.33
C LEU A 47 12.36 -0.76 2.23
N THR A 48 11.08 -1.15 2.21
CA THR A 48 10.60 -2.33 2.95
C THR A 48 11.14 -3.63 2.38
N PHE A 49 11.26 -3.73 1.04
CA PHE A 49 11.92 -4.86 0.40
C PHE A 49 13.36 -5.01 0.91
N GLY A 50 14.19 -3.97 0.83
CA GLY A 50 15.58 -3.99 1.29
C GLY A 50 15.70 -4.33 2.78
N PHE A 51 14.83 -3.75 3.62
CA PHE A 51 14.77 -4.08 5.04
C PHE A 51 14.42 -5.56 5.28
N MET A 52 13.46 -6.12 4.54
CA MET A 52 13.08 -7.53 4.66
C MET A 52 14.21 -8.46 4.20
N VAL A 53 14.89 -8.14 3.09
CA VAL A 53 16.06 -8.91 2.63
C VAL A 53 17.15 -8.93 3.71
N TYR A 54 17.47 -7.76 4.29
CA TYR A 54 18.47 -7.64 5.33
C TYR A 54 18.09 -8.42 6.61
N TYR A 55 16.84 -8.32 7.05
CA TYR A 55 16.39 -8.89 8.33
C TYR A 55 16.08 -10.39 8.26
N TYR A 56 15.51 -10.87 7.15
CA TYR A 56 15.08 -12.27 7.00
C TYR A 56 16.02 -13.13 6.15
N GLY A 57 16.95 -12.51 5.40
CA GLY A 57 17.91 -13.24 4.57
C GLY A 57 17.32 -13.96 3.35
N ASP A 58 16.05 -13.72 3.03
CA ASP A 58 15.33 -14.36 1.92
C ASP A 58 14.84 -13.32 0.90
N PRO A 59 15.56 -13.12 -0.22
CA PRO A 59 15.16 -12.20 -1.29
C PRO A 59 13.88 -12.60 -2.01
N LEU A 60 13.57 -13.90 -2.10
CA LEU A 60 12.36 -14.37 -2.77
C LEU A 60 11.13 -14.05 -1.93
N PHE A 61 11.21 -14.28 -0.61
CA PHE A 61 10.18 -13.86 0.33
C PHE A 61 9.87 -12.36 0.18
N ALA A 62 10.90 -11.52 0.27
CA ALA A 62 10.74 -10.08 0.17
C ALA A 62 10.16 -9.66 -1.19
N PHE A 63 10.60 -10.29 -2.29
CA PHE A 63 10.11 -9.98 -3.63
C PHE A 63 8.64 -10.33 -3.81
N TYR A 64 8.22 -11.54 -3.43
CA TYR A 64 6.81 -11.94 -3.54
C TYR A 64 5.91 -11.08 -2.66
N TRP A 65 6.33 -10.80 -1.42
CA TRP A 65 5.58 -9.92 -0.54
C TRP A 65 5.43 -8.51 -1.11
N TRP A 66 6.52 -7.92 -1.61
CA TRP A 66 6.51 -6.59 -2.22
C TRP A 66 5.60 -6.55 -3.45
N LEU A 67 5.77 -7.50 -4.38
CA LEU A 67 5.00 -7.54 -5.63
C LEU A 67 3.49 -7.68 -5.36
N ILE A 68 3.10 -8.58 -4.45
CA ILE A 68 1.70 -8.78 -4.09
C ILE A 68 1.12 -7.49 -3.48
N ASN A 69 1.85 -6.80 -2.60
CA ASN A 69 1.34 -5.58 -1.98
C ASN A 69 1.27 -4.39 -2.95
N VAL A 70 2.14 -4.30 -3.95
CA VAL A 70 2.00 -3.31 -5.03
C VAL A 70 0.72 -3.54 -5.83
N ILE A 71 0.39 -4.81 -6.13
CA ILE A 71 -0.84 -5.17 -6.84
C ILE A 71 -2.08 -4.89 -5.98
N LEU A 72 -2.07 -5.29 -4.70
CA LEU A 72 -3.18 -5.03 -3.79
C LEU A 72 -3.40 -3.54 -3.58
N HIS A 73 -2.32 -2.75 -3.41
CA HIS A 73 -2.40 -1.30 -3.28
C HIS A 73 -3.11 -0.68 -4.50
N PHE A 74 -2.70 -1.07 -5.71
CA PHE A 74 -3.35 -0.64 -6.94
C PHE A 74 -4.86 -0.96 -6.96
N ILE A 75 -5.25 -2.17 -6.55
CA ILE A 75 -6.66 -2.61 -6.56
C ILE A 75 -7.49 -1.80 -5.56
N VAL A 76 -6.97 -1.62 -4.33
CA VAL A 76 -7.63 -0.84 -3.29
C VAL A 76 -7.85 0.58 -3.78
N ASP A 77 -6.78 1.24 -4.26
CA ASP A 77 -6.83 2.62 -4.73
C ASP A 77 -7.74 2.81 -5.95
N LEU A 78 -7.78 1.84 -6.87
CA LEU A 78 -8.67 1.87 -8.03
C LEU A 78 -10.15 1.96 -7.63
N ILE A 79 -10.51 1.41 -6.46
CA ILE A 79 -11.86 1.38 -5.92
C ILE A 79 -12.09 2.57 -4.98
N THR A 80 -11.29 2.70 -3.93
CA THR A 80 -11.49 3.67 -2.84
C THR A 80 -11.35 5.11 -3.33
N SER A 81 -10.45 5.41 -4.28
CA SER A 81 -10.26 6.76 -4.79
C SER A 81 -11.49 7.29 -5.52
N LYS A 82 -12.22 6.43 -6.25
CA LYS A 82 -13.46 6.81 -6.95
C LYS A 82 -14.57 7.15 -5.96
N ILE A 83 -14.72 6.32 -4.93
CA ILE A 83 -15.73 6.54 -3.87
C ILE A 83 -15.37 7.81 -3.07
N THR A 84 -14.08 8.03 -2.79
CA THR A 84 -13.60 9.23 -2.07
C THR A 84 -13.85 10.50 -2.87
N SER A 85 -13.61 10.46 -4.20
CA SER A 85 -13.90 11.58 -5.10
C SER A 85 -15.39 11.94 -5.11
N LYS A 86 -16.27 10.92 -5.08
CA LYS A 86 -17.72 11.14 -4.99
C LYS A 86 -18.11 11.90 -3.72
N PHE A 87 -17.62 11.47 -2.55
CA PHE A 87 -17.92 12.16 -1.29
C PHE A 87 -17.32 13.58 -1.22
N TRP A 88 -16.17 13.80 -1.85
CA TRP A 88 -15.60 15.13 -2.01
C TRP A 88 -16.51 16.05 -2.84
N GLU A 89 -17.01 15.58 -3.98
CA GLU A 89 -17.90 16.32 -4.87
C GLU A 89 -19.26 16.63 -4.21
N GLU A 90 -19.78 15.69 -3.43
CA GLU A 90 -20.99 15.86 -2.59
C GLU A 90 -20.77 16.78 -1.37
N LYS A 91 -19.53 17.25 -1.14
CA LYS A 91 -19.13 18.00 0.06
C LYS A 91 -19.44 17.28 1.38
N ASN A 92 -19.54 15.95 1.34
CA ASN A 92 -19.79 15.12 2.51
C ASN A 92 -18.48 14.83 3.24
N MET A 93 -17.98 15.83 3.97
CA MET A 93 -16.66 15.78 4.61
C MET A 93 -16.54 14.65 5.65
N ARG A 94 -17.65 14.30 6.34
CA ARG A 94 -17.65 13.19 7.30
C ARG A 94 -17.32 11.87 6.61
N LEU A 95 -18.05 11.52 5.55
CA LEU A 95 -17.80 10.27 4.82
C LEU A 95 -16.50 10.30 4.03
N PHE A 96 -16.09 11.46 3.53
CA PHE A 96 -14.79 11.65 2.91
C PHE A 96 -13.64 11.24 3.85
N PHE A 97 -13.59 11.78 5.07
CA PHE A 97 -12.53 11.45 6.03
C PHE A 97 -12.64 10.01 6.55
N VAL A 98 -13.85 9.50 6.77
CA VAL A 98 -14.05 8.09 7.15
C VAL A 98 -13.50 7.16 6.07
N LEU A 99 -13.74 7.47 4.80
CA LEU A 99 -13.27 6.64 3.70
C LEU A 99 -11.76 6.72 3.50
N ILE A 100 -11.13 7.88 3.73
CA ILE A 100 -9.66 7.98 3.78
C ILE A 100 -9.10 7.09 4.90
N GLY A 101 -9.69 7.12 6.09
CA GLY A 101 -9.27 6.24 7.19
C GLY A 101 -9.46 4.75 6.86
N PHE A 102 -10.57 4.41 6.20
CA PHE A 102 -10.88 3.05 5.78
C PHE A 102 -9.95 2.53 4.67
N ASP A 103 -9.61 3.38 3.71
CA ASP A 103 -8.61 3.11 2.68
C ASP A 103 -7.27 2.71 3.32
N GLN A 104 -6.78 3.52 4.26
CA GLN A 104 -5.55 3.24 4.99
C GLN A 104 -5.65 1.97 5.85
N LEU A 105 -6.81 1.69 6.42
CA LEU A 105 -7.05 0.44 7.15
C LEU A 105 -6.91 -0.78 6.22
N ILE A 106 -7.53 -0.76 5.04
CA ILE A 106 -7.44 -1.87 4.08
C ILE A 106 -5.99 -2.09 3.64
N HIS A 107 -5.27 -1.04 3.28
CA HIS A 107 -3.87 -1.16 2.87
C HIS A 107 -3.01 -1.81 3.97
N ASN A 108 -3.17 -1.36 5.22
CA ASN A 108 -2.45 -1.96 6.35
C ASN A 108 -2.86 -3.42 6.61
N LEU A 109 -4.14 -3.77 6.46
CA LEU A 109 -4.61 -5.16 6.55
C LEU A 109 -3.99 -6.02 5.45
N CYS A 110 -3.87 -5.51 4.21
CA CYS A 110 -3.17 -6.20 3.12
C CYS A 110 -1.70 -6.46 3.46
N LEU A 111 -0.98 -5.43 3.93
CA LEU A 111 0.43 -5.53 4.32
C LEU A 111 0.66 -6.61 5.39
N ILE A 112 -0.16 -6.62 6.44
CA ILE A 112 -0.06 -7.57 7.55
C ILE A 112 -0.45 -8.98 7.09
N SER A 113 -1.60 -9.12 6.42
CA SER A 113 -2.15 -10.43 6.06
C SER A 113 -1.24 -11.16 5.07
N THR A 114 -0.72 -10.45 4.07
CA THR A 114 0.23 -11.01 3.11
C THR A 114 1.56 -11.36 3.78
N PHE A 115 2.02 -10.58 4.75
CA PHE A 115 3.23 -10.90 5.51
C PHE A 115 3.08 -12.23 6.27
N ILE A 116 1.96 -12.40 6.98
CA ILE A 116 1.66 -13.62 7.73
C ILE A 116 1.55 -14.81 6.77
N PHE A 117 0.74 -14.70 5.73
CA PHE A 117 0.44 -15.79 4.80
C PHE A 117 1.69 -16.29 4.04
N ILE A 118 2.50 -15.38 3.50
CA ILE A 118 3.70 -15.78 2.75
C ILE A 118 4.74 -16.38 3.71
N LYS A 119 4.89 -15.83 4.91
CA LYS A 119 5.80 -16.37 5.92
C LYS A 119 5.41 -17.79 6.33
N GLU A 120 4.13 -18.07 6.52
CA GLU A 120 3.63 -19.42 6.81
C GLU A 120 3.95 -20.39 5.67
N ILE A 121 3.70 -20.01 4.42
CA ILE A 121 4.01 -20.84 3.24
C ILE A 121 5.50 -21.20 3.16
N ILE A 122 6.39 -20.25 3.44
CA ILE A 122 7.84 -20.49 3.36
C ILE A 122 8.34 -21.35 4.52
N LEU A 123 7.84 -21.12 5.74
CA LEU A 123 8.17 -21.96 6.90
C LEU A 123 7.76 -23.42 6.67
N LEU A 124 6.60 -23.65 6.04
CA LEU A 124 6.15 -25.00 5.69
C LEU A 124 7.01 -25.69 4.63
N ARG A 125 7.82 -24.97 3.84
CA ARG A 125 8.75 -25.53 2.86
C ARG A 125 10.13 -25.88 3.45
N SER A 126 10.37 -25.54 4.71
CA SER A 126 11.66 -25.75 5.39
C SER A 126 11.70 -27.03 6.25
N PHE A 127 10.63 -27.84 6.20
CA PHE A 127 10.49 -29.17 6.80
C PHE A 127 10.24 -30.20 5.69
#